data_AF-A0A8H2ZUT9-F1
#
_entry.id   AF-A0A8H2ZUT9-F1
#
_cell.length_a   1.000
_cell.length_b   1.000
_cell.length_c   1.000
_cell.angle_alpha   90.00
_cell.angle_beta   90.00
_cell.angle_gamma   90.00
#
_symmetry.space_group_name_H-M   'P 1'
#
loop_
_entity.id
_entity.type
_entity.pdbx_description
1 polymer ?
#
loop_
_entity_poly.entity_id
_entity_poly.type
_entity_poly.pdbx_seq_one_letter_code
_entity_poly.pdbx_strand_id
1 'polypeptide(L)'
;MSRQEIVESMEGVEMTGSANDFPPFNEQEKRILEVYDKLEELQVEIALLKAQGVISSGDQPEEVTDEDIRKAENDLLESKANYSLRSKIIETVVIANPILKAVHAGSNASVIEQDLLPLIEKRDALSENLAQISNNLQSSREELIKESSENIITGRKNVELATKMIALAEEANSQGKENIQDPEVRAELDELEGAMKNSRQRWRIMKNTASAVVVGSGVDWARDPKLLEIVLDDDGD
;
A
#
# COMPACT_ATOMS: atom_id res chain seq x y z
N MET A 1 3.14 12.03 -35.37
CA MET A 1 3.47 12.90 -34.21
C MET A 1 4.11 11.99 -33.18
N SER A 2 5.42 12.14 -33.06
CA SER A 2 6.33 11.11 -32.57
C SER A 2 6.37 11.05 -31.05
N ARG A 3 6.62 9.83 -30.55
CA ARG A 3 6.95 9.43 -29.17
C ARG A 3 8.09 10.23 -28.50
N GLN A 4 8.67 11.19 -29.20
CA GLN A 4 9.73 12.10 -28.74
C GLN A 4 9.18 13.33 -28.03
N GLU A 5 7.96 13.80 -28.33
CA GLU A 5 7.39 14.99 -27.66
C GLU A 5 6.87 14.69 -26.23
N ILE A 6 6.65 13.42 -25.88
CA ILE A 6 6.17 13.03 -24.53
C ILE A 6 7.34 12.84 -23.54
N VAL A 7 8.56 12.63 -24.04
CA VAL A 7 9.75 12.47 -23.16
C VAL A 7 10.32 13.83 -22.77
N GLU A 8 10.11 14.87 -23.58
CA GLU A 8 10.65 16.21 -23.36
C GLU A 8 9.93 17.01 -22.26
N SER A 9 8.76 16.55 -21.78
CA SER A 9 8.05 17.18 -20.65
C SER A 9 8.41 16.60 -19.28
N MET A 10 9.35 15.66 -19.20
CA MET A 10 9.80 15.03 -17.95
C MET A 10 11.28 15.27 -17.60
N GLU A 11 11.97 16.15 -18.34
CA GLU A 11 13.39 16.47 -18.14
C GLU A 11 13.58 17.83 -17.45
N GLY A 12 12.73 18.15 -16.46
CA GLY A 12 12.73 19.46 -15.79
C GLY A 12 12.27 19.47 -14.34
N VAL A 13 12.18 18.31 -13.67
CA VAL A 13 12.05 18.29 -12.20
C VAL A 13 13.42 18.05 -11.62
N GLU A 14 14.24 19.10 -11.64
CA GLU A 14 15.41 19.18 -10.77
C GLU A 14 14.90 19.02 -9.33
N MET A 15 15.06 17.84 -8.77
CA MET A 15 14.97 17.57 -7.33
C MET A 15 16.18 18.20 -6.64
N THR A 16 16.29 19.52 -6.75
CA THR A 16 17.25 20.34 -5.99
C THR A 16 16.48 21.44 -5.27
N GLY A 17 15.42 21.06 -4.57
CA GLY A 17 15.01 21.81 -3.38
C GLY A 17 16.16 21.69 -2.38
N SER A 18 16.75 22.83 -2.01
CA SER A 18 17.84 22.98 -1.06
C SER A 18 17.62 22.12 0.20
N ALA A 19 18.24 20.93 0.24
CA ALA A 19 18.18 20.01 1.37
C ALA A 19 18.90 20.52 2.63
N ASN A 20 19.18 21.82 2.73
CA ASN A 20 19.98 22.43 3.80
C ASN A 20 19.60 23.90 4.12
N ASP A 21 18.31 24.26 4.04
CA ASP A 21 17.81 25.52 4.62
C ASP A 21 17.27 25.35 6.05
N PHE A 22 17.82 24.38 6.79
CA PHE A 22 17.71 24.36 8.24
C PHE A 22 18.97 25.00 8.78
N PRO A 23 18.93 25.96 9.73
CA PRO A 23 20.09 26.14 10.58
C PRO A 23 20.33 24.78 11.25
N PRO A 24 21.44 24.08 10.96
CA PRO A 24 21.70 22.80 11.58
C PRO A 24 21.74 23.04 13.08
N PHE A 25 20.97 22.26 13.86
CA PHE A 25 21.06 22.28 15.31
C PHE A 25 22.52 22.35 15.71
N ASN A 26 22.85 23.32 16.55
CA ASN A 26 24.20 23.49 17.04
C ASN A 26 24.65 22.16 17.68
N GLU A 27 25.95 21.84 17.62
CA GLU A 27 26.46 20.60 18.23
C GLU A 27 26.05 20.47 19.69
N GLN A 28 25.90 21.59 20.39
CA GLN A 28 25.39 21.66 21.76
C GLN A 28 23.91 21.25 21.86
N GLU A 29 23.06 21.73 20.96
CA GLU A 29 21.63 21.39 20.94
C GLU A 29 21.42 19.90 20.63
N LYS A 30 22.20 19.34 19.71
CA LYS A 30 22.18 17.89 19.43
C LYS A 30 22.58 17.08 20.66
N ARG A 31 23.65 17.48 21.35
CA ARG A 31 24.07 16.83 22.61
C ARG A 31 23.01 16.94 23.70
N ILE A 32 22.30 18.07 23.79
CA ILE A 32 21.21 18.23 24.76
C ILE A 32 20.07 17.26 24.47
N LEU A 33 19.68 17.10 23.20
CA LEU A 33 18.66 16.14 22.80
C LEU A 33 19.09 14.70 23.08
N GLU A 34 20.33 14.32 22.74
CA GLU A 34 20.87 12.99 23.06
C GLU A 34 20.90 12.70 24.56
N VAL A 35 21.16 13.73 25.39
CA VAL A 35 21.13 13.60 26.85
C VAL A 35 19.70 13.47 27.36
N TYR A 36 18.74 14.19 26.76
CA TYR A 36 17.32 14.07 27.09
C TYR A 36 16.81 12.64 26.82
N ASP A 37 17.11 12.08 25.65
CA ASP A 37 16.71 10.71 25.28
C ASP A 37 17.29 9.67 26.25
N LYS A 38 18.58 9.81 26.62
CA LYS A 38 19.23 8.96 27.62
C LYS A 38 18.62 9.11 29.02
N LEU A 39 18.17 10.31 29.38
CA LEU A 39 17.55 10.57 30.67
C LEU A 39 16.18 9.89 30.75
N GLU A 40 15.39 9.94 29.67
CA GLU A 40 14.12 9.21 29.58
C GLU A 40 14.32 7.69 29.70
N GLU A 41 15.31 7.14 29.00
CA GLU A 41 15.66 5.71 29.08
C GLU A 41 16.02 5.30 30.52
N LEU A 42 16.91 6.07 31.18
CA LEU A 42 17.32 5.81 32.56
C LEU A 42 16.16 5.93 33.55
N GLN A 43 15.21 6.86 33.34
CA GLN A 43 14.03 6.96 34.21
C GLN A 43 13.16 5.71 34.14
N VAL A 44 12.99 5.14 32.95
CA VAL A 44 12.26 3.87 32.76
C VAL A 44 13.01 2.72 33.41
N GLU A 45 14.33 2.64 33.24
CA GLU A 45 15.16 1.60 33.86
C GLU A 45 15.08 1.66 35.40
N ILE A 46 15.18 2.86 35.99
CA ILE A 46 15.05 3.06 37.44
C ILE A 46 13.65 2.66 37.92
N ALA A 47 12.60 2.99 37.17
CA ALA A 47 11.23 2.60 37.51
C ALA A 47 11.06 1.06 37.49
N LEU A 48 11.67 0.39 36.51
CA LEU A 48 11.68 -1.07 36.41
C LEU A 48 12.45 -1.73 37.56
N LEU A 49 13.64 -1.23 37.89
CA LEU A 49 14.46 -1.74 39.00
C LEU A 49 13.78 -1.53 40.37
N LYS A 50 13.05 -0.42 40.53
CA LYS A 50 12.21 -0.19 41.71
C LYS A 50 11.05 -1.18 41.79
N ALA A 51 10.37 -1.44 40.67
CA ALA A 51 9.27 -2.40 40.60
C ALA A 51 9.74 -3.84 40.85
N GLN A 52 10.94 -4.20 40.39
CA GLN A 52 11.55 -5.52 40.62
C GLN A 52 12.04 -5.71 42.07
N GLY A 53 11.90 -4.70 42.94
CA GLY A 53 12.32 -4.78 44.34
C GLY A 53 13.84 -4.77 44.56
N VAL A 54 14.64 -4.58 43.51
CA VAL A 54 16.11 -4.53 43.58
C VAL A 54 16.58 -3.32 44.39
N ILE A 55 15.79 -2.24 44.41
CA ILE A 55 16.07 -0.98 45.12
C ILE A 55 15.28 -0.87 46.44
N SER A 56 14.23 -1.69 46.63
CA SER A 56 13.43 -1.71 47.86
C SER A 56 13.90 -2.83 48.78
N SER A 57 14.79 -2.49 49.71
CA SER A 57 15.16 -3.36 50.83
C SER A 57 13.96 -3.60 51.74
N GLY A 58 13.47 -4.84 51.75
CA GLY A 58 12.75 -5.43 52.89
C GLY A 58 11.24 -5.41 52.81
N ASP A 59 10.66 -6.40 52.13
CA ASP A 59 9.57 -7.19 52.72
C ASP A 59 9.53 -8.57 52.07
N GLN A 60 9.48 -9.61 52.91
CA GLN A 60 9.30 -10.99 52.47
C GLN A 60 7.84 -11.17 52.03
N PRO A 61 7.54 -11.94 50.97
CA PRO A 61 6.16 -12.11 50.53
C PRO A 61 5.35 -12.90 51.58
N GLU A 62 4.31 -12.27 52.13
CA GLU A 62 3.12 -12.98 52.61
C GLU A 62 2.58 -13.86 51.47
N GLU A 63 1.90 -14.97 51.78
CA GLU A 63 1.31 -15.87 50.76
C GLU A 63 0.47 -15.06 49.76
N VAL A 64 1.07 -14.79 48.60
CA VAL A 64 0.44 -13.99 47.54
C VAL A 64 -0.69 -14.82 46.96
N THR A 65 -1.93 -14.37 47.15
CA THR A 65 -3.08 -15.02 46.52
C THR A 65 -3.18 -14.60 45.05
N ASP A 66 -3.78 -15.45 44.20
CA ASP A 66 -3.99 -15.12 42.78
C ASP A 66 -4.80 -13.81 42.61
N GLU A 67 -5.64 -13.44 43.58
CA GLU A 67 -6.40 -12.20 43.57
C GLU A 67 -5.51 -10.97 43.82
N ASP A 68 -4.51 -11.10 44.70
CA ASP A 68 -3.52 -10.04 44.94
C ASP A 68 -2.64 -9.81 43.71
N ILE A 69 -2.32 -10.87 42.96
CA ILE A 69 -1.60 -10.79 41.68
C ILE A 69 -2.44 -10.01 40.66
N ARG A 70 -3.71 -10.39 40.49
CA ARG A 70 -4.60 -9.72 39.52
C ARG A 70 -4.84 -8.26 39.88
N LYS A 71 -4.94 -7.94 41.17
CA LYS A 71 -5.04 -6.57 41.65
C LYS A 71 -3.76 -5.78 41.35
N ALA A 72 -2.60 -6.34 41.66
CA ALA A 72 -1.31 -5.72 41.36
C ALA A 72 -1.07 -5.53 39.85
N GLU A 73 -1.51 -6.48 39.00
CA GLU A 73 -1.47 -6.35 37.55
C GLU A 73 -2.35 -5.20 37.05
N ASN A 74 -3.57 -5.09 37.56
CA ASN A 74 -4.47 -3.99 37.21
C ASN A 74 -3.91 -2.64 37.68
N ASP A 75 -3.40 -2.56 38.92
CA ASP A 75 -2.79 -1.36 39.47
C ASP A 75 -1.53 -0.94 38.68
N LEU A 76 -0.73 -1.90 38.20
CA LEU A 76 0.40 -1.67 37.31
C LEU A 76 -0.04 -1.14 35.94
N LEU A 77 -1.05 -1.76 35.33
CA LEU A 77 -1.59 -1.33 34.03
C LEU A 77 -2.17 0.08 34.12
N GLU A 78 -2.91 0.38 35.18
CA GLU A 78 -3.45 1.72 35.45
C GLU A 78 -2.32 2.73 35.64
N SER A 79 -1.30 2.39 36.45
CA SER A 79 -0.14 3.25 36.67
C SER A 79 0.65 3.50 35.37
N LYS A 80 0.82 2.48 34.51
CA LYS A 80 1.49 2.60 33.21
C LYS A 80 0.69 3.48 32.25
N ALA A 81 -0.63 3.30 32.19
CA ALA A 81 -1.51 4.13 31.38
C ALA A 81 -1.46 5.60 31.85
N ASN A 82 -1.51 5.82 33.17
CA ASN A 82 -1.43 7.15 33.78
C ASN A 82 -0.08 7.82 33.52
N TYR A 83 1.03 7.07 33.62
CA TYR A 83 2.36 7.59 33.30
C TYR A 83 2.47 7.98 31.82
N SER A 84 2.04 7.09 30.91
CA SER A 84 2.04 7.35 29.47
C SER A 84 1.19 8.58 29.12
N LEU A 85 0.01 8.70 29.71
CA LEU A 85 -0.86 9.86 29.51
C LEU A 85 -0.21 11.15 30.02
N ARG A 86 0.38 11.13 31.23
CA ARG A 86 1.09 12.30 31.78
C ARG A 86 2.26 12.71 30.90
N SER A 87 3.08 11.76 30.46
CA SER A 87 4.21 12.03 29.55
C SER A 87 3.71 12.71 28.26
N LYS A 88 2.67 12.14 27.63
CA LYS A 88 2.07 12.69 26.41
C LYS A 88 1.45 14.08 26.61
N ILE A 89 0.82 14.33 27.76
CA ILE A 89 0.30 15.66 28.10
C ILE A 89 1.45 16.67 28.22
N ILE A 90 2.52 16.31 28.94
CA ILE A 90 3.69 17.17 29.11
C ILE A 90 4.31 17.48 27.75
N GLU A 91 4.56 16.45 26.92
CA GLU A 91 5.08 16.59 25.56
C GLU A 91 4.20 17.53 24.71
N THR A 92 2.88 17.32 24.73
CA THR A 92 1.94 18.16 23.98
C THR A 92 2.00 19.61 24.45
N VAL A 93 2.08 19.87 25.76
CA VAL A 93 2.17 21.24 26.30
C VAL A 93 3.50 21.89 25.93
N VAL A 94 4.60 21.14 26.00
CA VAL A 94 5.95 21.62 25.65
C VAL A 94 6.05 21.98 24.16
N ILE A 95 5.38 21.24 23.28
CA ILE A 95 5.36 21.52 21.83
C ILE A 95 4.33 22.60 21.46
N ALA A 96 3.12 22.55 22.01
CA ALA A 96 2.02 23.42 21.60
C ALA A 96 2.19 24.87 22.09
N ASN A 97 2.77 25.09 23.27
CA ASN A 97 2.91 26.44 23.82
C ASN A 97 3.84 27.34 22.96
N PRO A 98 5.05 26.89 22.55
CA PRO A 98 5.87 27.61 21.58
C PRO A 98 5.16 27.87 20.25
N ILE A 99 4.42 26.89 19.71
CA ILE A 99 3.66 27.06 18.45
C ILE A 99 2.59 28.15 18.58
N LEU A 100 1.81 28.13 19.66
CA LEU A 100 0.77 29.13 19.90
C LEU A 100 1.38 30.53 20.02
N LYS A 101 2.50 30.66 20.73
CA LYS A 101 3.19 31.95 20.86
C LYS A 101 3.83 32.42 19.56
N ALA A 102 4.36 31.51 18.75
CA ALA A 102 4.91 31.79 17.43
C ALA A 102 3.83 32.39 16.50
N VAL A 103 2.65 31.77 16.46
CA VAL A 103 1.53 32.20 15.61
C VAL A 103 0.88 33.49 16.13
N HIS A 104 0.70 33.64 17.44
CA HIS A 104 -0.02 34.77 18.01
C HIS A 104 0.86 36.01 18.28
N ALA A 105 2.18 35.91 18.07
CA ALA A 105 3.16 36.99 18.28
C ALA A 105 2.91 37.80 19.59
N GLY A 106 2.50 37.10 20.65
CA GLY A 106 2.14 37.74 21.91
C GLY A 106 3.34 38.48 22.50
N SER A 107 3.09 39.53 23.30
CA SER A 107 4.13 40.30 24.00
C SER A 107 5.05 39.48 24.92
N ASN A 108 4.70 38.22 25.17
CA ASN A 108 5.41 37.25 26.00
C ASN A 108 6.14 36.17 25.17
N ALA A 109 6.19 36.28 23.85
CA ALA A 109 6.91 35.36 22.98
C ALA A 109 8.41 35.67 23.01
N SER A 110 9.22 34.64 23.23
CA SER A 110 10.68 34.72 23.08
C SER A 110 11.05 34.91 21.61
N VAL A 111 12.20 35.53 21.33
CA VAL A 111 12.73 35.69 19.95
C VAL A 111 12.83 34.33 19.24
N ILE A 112 13.26 33.30 19.97
CA ILE A 112 13.36 31.92 19.45
C ILE A 112 11.97 31.36 19.09
N GLU A 113 10.94 31.70 19.86
CA GLU A 113 9.56 31.27 19.56
C GLU A 113 9.00 32.01 18.35
N GLN A 114 9.37 33.28 18.13
CA GLN A 114 8.97 34.04 16.93
C GLN A 114 9.62 33.49 15.65
N ASP A 115 10.88 33.05 15.74
CA ASP A 115 11.61 32.45 14.61
C ASP A 115 11.00 31.12 14.12
N LEU A 116 10.11 30.50 14.90
CA LEU A 116 9.40 29.27 14.49
C LEU A 116 8.30 29.53 13.46
N LEU A 117 7.77 30.74 13.36
CA LEU A 117 6.65 31.08 12.47
C LEU A 117 6.88 30.64 11.00
N PRO A 118 7.99 30.99 10.32
CA PRO A 118 8.21 30.58 8.93
C PRO A 118 8.32 29.05 8.77
N LEU A 119 8.75 28.32 9.80
CA LEU A 119 8.79 26.86 9.77
C LEU A 119 7.39 26.26 9.90
N ILE A 120 6.54 26.87 10.75
CA ILE A 120 5.14 26.48 10.91
C ILE A 120 4.36 26.73 9.62
N GLU A 121 4.54 27.88 8.97
CA GLU A 121 3.90 28.19 7.69
C GLU A 121 4.31 27.21 6.58
N LYS A 122 5.61 26.88 6.49
CA LYS A 122 6.11 25.86 5.56
C LYS A 122 5.51 24.49 5.84
N ARG A 123 5.43 24.08 7.12
CA ARG A 123 4.80 22.83 7.52
C ARG A 123 3.34 22.81 7.09
N ASP A 124 2.59 23.86 7.37
CA ASP A 124 1.15 23.92 7.09
C ASP A 124 0.87 23.89 5.58
N ALA A 125 1.67 24.58 4.76
CA ALA A 125 1.60 24.50 3.31
C ALA A 125 1.90 23.09 2.78
N LEU A 126 2.90 22.40 3.35
CA LEU A 126 3.20 21.01 2.98
C LEU A 126 2.10 20.04 3.43
N SER A 127 1.53 20.25 4.61
CA SER A 127 0.39 19.47 5.12
C SER A 127 -0.85 19.64 4.25
N GLU A 128 -1.13 20.86 3.77
CA GLU A 128 -2.21 21.12 2.81
C GLU A 128 -1.97 20.39 1.49
N ASN A 129 -0.77 20.52 0.92
CA ASN A 129 -0.41 19.83 -0.32
C ASN A 129 -0.51 18.30 -0.18
N LEU A 130 -0.05 17.75 0.95
CA LEU A 130 -0.15 16.32 1.25
C LEU A 130 -1.62 15.88 1.32
N ALA A 131 -2.48 16.66 2.00
CA ALA A 131 -3.91 16.37 2.08
C ALA A 131 -4.58 16.39 0.70
N GLN A 132 -4.22 17.37 -0.15
CA GLN A 132 -4.71 17.44 -1.54
C GLN A 132 -4.27 16.23 -2.36
N ILE A 133 -2.98 15.86 -2.29
CA ILE A 133 -2.45 14.68 -2.99
C ILE A 133 -3.13 13.39 -2.49
N SER A 134 -3.33 13.26 -1.18
CA SER A 134 -4.01 12.10 -0.59
C SER A 134 -5.46 11.99 -1.07
N ASN A 135 -6.17 13.12 -1.17
CA ASN A 135 -7.54 13.14 -1.69
C ASN A 135 -7.59 12.75 -3.17
N ASN A 136 -6.68 13.29 -4.00
CA ASN A 136 -6.60 12.95 -5.41
C ASN A 136 -6.21 11.48 -5.63
N LEU A 137 -5.34 10.94 -4.78
CA LEU A 137 -4.98 9.52 -4.80
C LEU A 137 -6.20 8.66 -4.44
N GLN A 138 -6.96 9.08 -3.42
CA GLN A 138 -8.16 8.36 -3.01
C GLN A 138 -9.23 8.38 -4.09
N SER A 139 -9.49 9.52 -4.73
CA SER A 139 -10.45 9.61 -5.84
C SER A 139 -10.01 8.75 -7.04
N SER A 140 -8.73 8.78 -7.40
CA SER A 140 -8.19 7.95 -8.49
C SER A 140 -8.31 6.46 -8.20
N ARG A 141 -8.14 6.06 -6.92
CA ARG A 141 -8.35 4.67 -6.49
C ARG A 141 -9.82 4.27 -6.58
N GLU A 142 -10.74 5.14 -6.20
CA GLU A 142 -12.18 4.89 -6.29
C GLU A 142 -12.62 4.72 -7.76
N GLU A 143 -12.10 5.56 -8.65
CA GLU A 143 -12.32 5.43 -10.10
C GLU A 143 -11.79 4.10 -10.65
N LEU A 144 -10.55 3.74 -10.29
CA LEU A 144 -9.96 2.47 -10.70
C LEU A 144 -10.77 1.25 -10.20
N ILE A 145 -11.24 1.31 -8.95
CA ILE A 145 -12.08 0.26 -8.36
C ILE A 145 -13.39 0.15 -9.15
N LYS A 146 -14.03 1.28 -9.47
CA LYS A 146 -15.24 1.30 -10.29
C LYS A 146 -15.01 0.68 -11.67
N GLU A 147 -13.99 1.14 -12.39
CA GLU A 147 -13.66 0.59 -13.72
C GLU A 147 -13.32 -0.89 -13.68
N SER A 148 -12.56 -1.33 -12.67
CA SER A 148 -12.24 -2.76 -12.50
C SER A 148 -13.49 -3.60 -12.24
N SER A 149 -14.45 -3.08 -11.45
CA SER A 149 -15.71 -3.77 -11.20
C SER A 149 -16.57 -3.89 -12.47
N GLU A 150 -16.63 -2.83 -13.28
CA GLU A 150 -17.34 -2.83 -14.57
C GLU A 150 -16.69 -3.78 -15.57
N ASN A 151 -15.36 -3.84 -15.58
CA ASN A 151 -14.59 -4.78 -16.40
C ASN A 151 -14.88 -6.23 -16.01
N ILE A 152 -14.86 -6.57 -14.71
CA ILE A 152 -15.19 -7.93 -14.24
C ILE A 152 -16.62 -8.32 -14.66
N ILE A 153 -17.59 -7.42 -14.50
CA ILE A 153 -18.99 -7.69 -14.91
C ILE A 153 -19.08 -7.91 -16.42
N THR A 154 -18.40 -7.07 -17.21
CA THR A 154 -18.40 -7.18 -18.68
C THR A 154 -17.68 -8.43 -19.15
N GLY A 155 -16.55 -8.79 -18.54
CA GLY A 155 -15.83 -10.04 -18.78
C GLY A 155 -16.72 -11.25 -18.54
N ARG A 156 -17.46 -11.29 -17.42
CA ARG A 156 -18.43 -12.37 -17.15
C ARG A 156 -19.51 -12.47 -18.23
N LYS A 157 -20.07 -11.33 -18.68
CA LYS A 157 -21.06 -11.31 -19.77
C LYS A 157 -20.46 -11.79 -21.09
N ASN A 158 -19.23 -11.40 -21.41
CA ASN A 158 -18.55 -11.84 -22.63
C ASN A 158 -18.32 -13.35 -22.62
N VAL A 159 -17.92 -13.92 -21.47
CA VAL A 159 -17.81 -15.38 -21.31
C VAL A 159 -19.17 -16.06 -21.49
N GLU A 160 -20.24 -15.54 -20.86
CA GLU A 160 -21.60 -16.10 -21.00
C GLU A 160 -22.12 -16.03 -22.44
N LEU A 161 -21.84 -14.95 -23.16
CA LEU A 161 -22.22 -14.80 -24.57
C LEU A 161 -21.39 -15.72 -25.47
N ALA A 162 -20.09 -15.86 -25.20
CA ALA A 162 -19.22 -16.76 -25.94
C ALA A 162 -19.65 -18.22 -25.77
N THR A 163 -20.00 -18.66 -24.54
CA THR A 163 -20.49 -20.03 -24.32
C THR A 163 -21.82 -20.28 -25.02
N LYS A 164 -22.75 -19.31 -25.01
CA LYS A 164 -23.99 -19.39 -25.79
C LYS A 164 -23.72 -19.45 -27.29
N MET A 165 -22.80 -18.65 -27.80
CA MET A 165 -22.42 -18.66 -29.22
C MET A 165 -21.84 -20.01 -29.63
N ILE A 166 -20.98 -20.62 -28.80
CA ILE A 166 -20.44 -21.95 -29.04
C ILE A 166 -21.56 -23.00 -29.05
N ALA A 167 -22.45 -22.98 -28.05
CA ALA A 167 -23.58 -23.92 -28.00
C ALA A 167 -24.51 -23.80 -29.22
N LEU A 168 -24.81 -22.57 -29.66
CA LEU A 168 -25.61 -22.34 -30.86
C LEU A 168 -24.87 -22.76 -32.15
N ALA A 169 -23.56 -22.57 -32.21
CA ALA A 169 -22.75 -23.03 -33.33
C ALA A 169 -22.69 -24.57 -33.38
N GLU A 170 -22.65 -25.25 -32.22
CA GLU A 170 -22.74 -26.71 -32.12
C GLU A 170 -24.12 -27.22 -32.55
N GLU A 171 -25.20 -26.57 -32.12
CA GLU A 171 -26.57 -26.90 -32.53
C GLU A 171 -26.78 -26.68 -34.04
N ALA A 172 -26.27 -25.58 -34.60
CA ALA A 172 -26.33 -25.33 -36.04
C ALA A 172 -25.51 -26.36 -36.85
N ASN A 173 -24.33 -26.74 -36.34
CA ASN A 173 -23.51 -27.78 -36.97
C ASN A 173 -24.14 -29.18 -36.90
N SER A 174 -24.80 -29.54 -35.79
CA SER A 174 -25.48 -30.84 -35.68
C SER A 174 -26.71 -30.92 -36.59
N GLN A 175 -27.52 -29.86 -36.64
CA GLN A 175 -28.65 -29.77 -37.56
C GLN A 175 -28.22 -29.75 -39.04
N GLY A 176 -27.08 -29.11 -39.35
CA GLY A 176 -26.46 -29.17 -40.67
C GLY A 176 -26.02 -30.59 -41.03
N LYS A 177 -25.26 -31.26 -40.15
CA LYS A 177 -24.71 -32.61 -40.42
C LYS A 177 -25.78 -33.70 -40.55
N GLU A 178 -26.92 -33.58 -39.86
CA GLU A 178 -28.03 -34.55 -39.96
C GLU A 178 -28.91 -34.37 -41.20
N ASN A 179 -29.05 -33.15 -41.75
CA ASN A 179 -29.89 -32.88 -42.92
C ASN A 179 -29.17 -32.94 -44.27
N ILE A 180 -27.83 -33.04 -44.30
CA ILE A 180 -27.06 -33.12 -45.55
C ILE A 180 -27.10 -34.55 -46.08
N GLN A 181 -27.96 -34.80 -47.07
CA GLN A 181 -28.00 -36.06 -47.84
C GLN A 181 -27.01 -36.07 -49.01
N ASP A 182 -26.46 -34.91 -49.37
CA ASP A 182 -25.57 -34.75 -50.53
C ASP A 182 -24.10 -35.08 -50.14
N PRO A 183 -23.45 -36.06 -50.81
CA PRO A 183 -22.11 -36.52 -50.44
C PRO A 183 -21.01 -35.49 -50.72
N GLU A 184 -21.21 -34.58 -51.67
CA GLU A 184 -20.23 -33.53 -52.03
C GLU A 184 -20.11 -32.47 -50.93
N VAL A 185 -21.24 -32.04 -50.36
CA VAL A 185 -21.30 -31.09 -49.24
C VAL A 185 -20.72 -31.70 -47.95
N ARG A 186 -20.85 -33.02 -47.74
CA ARG A 186 -20.18 -33.71 -46.62
C ARG A 186 -18.65 -33.69 -46.73
N ALA A 187 -18.12 -33.89 -47.94
CA ALA A 187 -16.67 -33.86 -48.17
C ALA A 187 -16.09 -32.45 -47.93
N GLU A 188 -16.79 -31.39 -48.35
CA GLU A 188 -16.39 -30.00 -48.06
C GLU A 188 -16.41 -29.69 -46.55
N LEU A 189 -17.39 -30.25 -45.82
CA LEU A 189 -17.52 -30.06 -44.37
C LEU A 189 -16.39 -30.75 -43.59
N ASP A 190 -16.00 -31.96 -44.00
CA ASP A 190 -14.85 -32.66 -43.45
C ASP A 190 -13.52 -31.93 -43.75
N GLU A 191 -13.40 -31.33 -44.93
CA GLU A 191 -12.24 -30.49 -45.30
C GLU A 191 -12.16 -29.23 -44.44
N LEU A 192 -13.29 -28.54 -44.22
CA LEU A 192 -13.40 -27.38 -43.33
C LEU A 192 -13.10 -27.76 -41.87
N GLU A 193 -13.56 -28.91 -41.40
CA GLU A 193 -13.23 -29.40 -40.05
C GLU A 193 -11.73 -29.72 -39.91
N GLY A 194 -11.12 -30.29 -40.96
CA GLY A 194 -9.67 -30.48 -41.06
C GLY A 194 -8.91 -29.15 -41.02
N ALA A 195 -9.37 -28.14 -41.75
CA ALA A 195 -8.79 -26.80 -41.74
C ALA A 195 -8.91 -26.12 -40.37
N MET A 196 -10.04 -26.31 -39.65
CA MET A 196 -10.24 -25.79 -38.31
C MET A 196 -9.29 -26.46 -37.29
N LYS A 197 -9.09 -27.78 -37.38
CA LYS A 197 -8.12 -28.52 -36.55
C LYS A 197 -6.69 -28.01 -36.78
N ASN A 198 -6.32 -27.78 -38.05
CA ASN A 198 -5.03 -27.20 -38.40
C ASN A 198 -4.88 -25.76 -37.86
N SER A 199 -5.94 -24.95 -37.90
CA SER A 199 -5.96 -23.60 -37.32
C SER A 199 -5.79 -23.62 -35.80
N ARG A 200 -6.50 -24.50 -35.10
CA ARG A 200 -6.36 -24.72 -33.65
C ARG A 200 -4.94 -25.14 -33.27
N GLN A 201 -4.33 -26.03 -34.04
CA GLN A 201 -2.95 -26.45 -33.82
C GLN A 201 -1.97 -25.28 -34.00
N ARG A 202 -2.16 -24.44 -35.03
CA ARG A 202 -1.36 -23.21 -35.23
C ARG A 202 -1.53 -22.23 -34.07
N TRP A 203 -2.76 -22.04 -33.60
CA TRP A 203 -3.04 -21.20 -32.44
C TRP A 203 -2.34 -21.70 -31.18
N ARG A 204 -2.39 -23.00 -30.90
CA ARG A 204 -1.69 -23.61 -29.77
C ARG A 204 -0.17 -23.39 -29.85
N ILE A 205 0.41 -23.52 -31.04
CA ILE A 205 1.83 -23.21 -31.24
C ILE A 205 2.10 -21.73 -30.95
N MET A 206 1.29 -20.81 -31.47
CA MET A 206 1.46 -19.38 -31.20
C MET A 206 1.31 -19.03 -29.71
N LYS A 207 0.32 -19.59 -29.01
CA LYS A 207 0.14 -19.47 -27.55
C LYS A 207 1.41 -19.91 -26.82
N ASN A 208 1.88 -21.13 -27.08
CA ASN A 208 3.08 -21.67 -26.46
C ASN A 208 4.34 -20.82 -26.73
N THR A 209 4.48 -20.30 -27.96
CA THR A 209 5.61 -19.41 -28.29
C THR A 209 5.52 -18.07 -27.56
N ALA A 210 4.32 -17.49 -27.43
CA ALA A 210 4.14 -16.24 -26.70
C ALA A 210 4.43 -16.42 -25.20
N SER A 211 3.94 -17.50 -24.59
CA SER A 211 4.22 -17.83 -23.18
C SER A 211 5.72 -18.06 -22.96
N ALA A 212 6.41 -18.77 -23.87
CA ALA A 212 7.85 -18.97 -23.80
C ALA A 212 8.63 -17.65 -23.92
N VAL A 213 8.19 -16.72 -24.78
CA VAL A 213 8.81 -15.39 -24.92
C VAL A 213 8.60 -14.55 -23.65
N VAL A 214 7.40 -14.56 -23.07
CA VAL A 214 7.10 -13.83 -21.83
C VAL A 214 7.99 -14.33 -20.68
N VAL A 215 8.05 -15.65 -20.49
CA VAL A 215 8.91 -16.27 -19.45
C VAL A 215 10.39 -16.02 -19.72
N GLY A 216 10.84 -16.09 -20.98
CA GLY A 216 12.23 -15.88 -21.37
C GLY A 216 12.69 -14.42 -21.37
N SER A 217 11.77 -13.45 -21.42
CA SER A 217 12.09 -12.02 -21.48
C SER A 217 12.55 -11.41 -20.14
N GLY A 218 12.38 -12.14 -19.02
CA GLY A 218 12.71 -11.63 -17.68
C GLY A 218 11.71 -10.62 -17.12
N VAL A 219 10.57 -10.40 -17.77
CA VAL A 219 9.43 -9.65 -17.23
C VAL A 219 8.85 -10.41 -16.04
N ASP A 220 8.52 -9.71 -14.95
CA ASP A 220 7.94 -10.31 -13.72
C ASP A 220 6.46 -10.69 -13.93
N TRP A 221 6.24 -11.71 -14.76
CA TRP A 221 4.92 -12.22 -15.14
C TRP A 221 4.14 -12.86 -13.99
N ALA A 222 4.81 -13.19 -12.87
CA ALA A 222 4.15 -13.77 -11.70
C ALA A 222 3.32 -12.75 -10.91
N ARG A 223 3.61 -11.44 -11.05
CA ARG A 223 2.88 -10.37 -10.37
C ARG A 223 1.72 -9.81 -11.18
N ASP A 224 1.75 -9.97 -12.50
CA ASP A 224 0.66 -9.51 -13.38
C ASP A 224 -0.33 -10.68 -13.62
N PRO A 225 -1.58 -10.58 -13.13
CA PRO A 225 -2.57 -11.65 -13.30
C PRO A 225 -2.86 -11.97 -14.77
N LYS A 226 -2.71 -11.01 -15.69
CA LYS A 226 -2.93 -11.24 -17.14
C LYS A 226 -1.79 -12.04 -17.76
N LEU A 227 -0.55 -11.78 -17.35
CA LEU A 227 0.61 -12.53 -17.83
C LEU A 227 0.67 -13.92 -17.18
N LEU A 228 0.28 -14.01 -15.91
CA LEU A 228 0.14 -15.27 -15.20
C LEU A 228 -0.88 -16.18 -15.88
N GLU A 229 -2.03 -15.65 -16.29
CA GLU A 229 -3.02 -16.39 -17.09
C GLU A 229 -2.42 -16.85 -18.43
N ILE A 230 -1.76 -15.97 -19.19
CA ILE A 230 -1.14 -16.35 -20.48
C ILE A 230 -0.07 -17.46 -20.32
N VAL A 231 0.62 -17.53 -19.19
CA VAL A 231 1.70 -18.51 -18.95
C VAL A 231 1.20 -19.81 -18.30
N LEU A 232 0.22 -19.75 -17.40
CA LEU A 232 -0.25 -20.90 -16.61
C LEU A 232 -1.58 -21.50 -17.08
N ASP A 233 -2.27 -20.89 -18.04
CA ASP A 233 -3.52 -21.41 -18.57
C ASP A 233 -3.29 -22.74 -19.32
N ASP A 234 -3.40 -23.83 -18.57
CA ASP A 234 -3.37 -25.21 -19.04
C ASP A 234 -4.70 -25.47 -19.75
N ASP A 235 -4.65 -25.58 -21.08
CA ASP A 235 -5.79 -26.05 -21.87
C ASP A 235 -6.01 -27.54 -21.53
N GLY A 236 -6.66 -27.80 -20.39
CA GLY A 236 -7.07 -29.14 -20.00
C GLY A 236 -7.87 -29.79 -21.12
N ASP A 237 -7.53 -31.06 -21.42
CA ASP A 237 -8.15 -31.92 -22.45
C ASP A 237 -9.68 -31.80 -22.56
#